data_AF-A0A2D7F2U7-F1
#
_entry.id   AF-A0A2D7F2U7-F1
#
_cell.length_a   1.000
_cell.length_b   1.000
_cell.length_c   1.000
_cell.angle_alpha   90.00
_cell.angle_beta   90.00
_cell.angle_gamma   90.00
#
_symmetry.space_group_name_H-M   'P 1'
#
loop_
_entity.id
_entity.type
_entity.pdbx_description
1 polymer ?
#
loop_
_entity_poly.entity_id
_entity_poly.type
_entity_poly.pdbx_seq_one_letter_code
_entity_poly.pdbx_strand_id
1 'polypeptide(L)'
;MANMDDKEKKRSMYTLELTPEQMDKLQDLIESGQLGQWNPYTVNYSLFAYKAEKLNVVGYKSGKLVISGKRTEEFVQMTLEPQITGEVRLGYDEVNHPEWFELHAGCDESGKGDVFGPLIAACVIADGDMVREWLKAGIADSKKITDSKILKL
;
A
#
# COMPACT_ATOMS: atom_id res chain seq x y z
N MET A 1 14.54 -24.97 16.34
CA MET A 1 13.56 -24.92 15.24
C MET A 1 12.77 -23.64 15.40
N ALA A 2 13.16 -22.57 14.71
CA ALA A 2 12.41 -21.31 14.69
C ALA A 2 11.51 -21.32 13.45
N ASN A 3 10.24 -20.96 13.66
CA ASN A 3 9.14 -21.10 12.72
C ASN A 3 9.41 -20.43 11.36
N MET A 4 9.37 -21.23 10.29
CA MET A 4 9.26 -20.79 8.90
C MET A 4 7.79 -20.43 8.61
N ASP A 5 7.33 -19.27 9.06
CA ASP A 5 6.05 -18.69 8.59
C ASP A 5 6.13 -17.16 8.54
N ASP A 6 7.27 -16.64 8.07
CA ASP A 6 7.36 -15.24 7.65
C ASP A 6 6.85 -15.12 6.20
N LYS A 7 5.56 -15.42 6.00
CA LYS A 7 4.90 -15.10 4.74
C LYS A 7 4.70 -13.59 4.72
N GLU A 8 5.45 -12.92 3.85
CA GLU A 8 5.25 -11.53 3.42
C GLU A 8 3.77 -11.16 3.52
N LYS A 9 3.45 -10.15 4.35
CA LYS A 9 2.08 -9.67 4.53
C LYS A 9 1.61 -9.07 3.21
N LYS A 10 0.98 -9.89 2.37
CA LYS A 10 0.37 -9.48 1.11
C LYS A 10 -0.52 -8.26 1.34
N ARG A 11 -0.29 -7.19 0.58
CA ARG A 11 -1.07 -5.96 0.72
C ARG A 11 -2.53 -6.26 0.37
N SER A 12 -3.43 -6.06 1.32
CA SER A 12 -4.88 -6.30 1.13
C SER A 12 -5.63 -5.09 0.58
N MET A 13 -4.94 -3.95 0.44
CA MET A 13 -5.50 -2.70 -0.05
C MET A 13 -4.42 -1.93 -0.82
N TYR A 14 -4.79 -1.38 -1.96
CA TYR A 14 -3.95 -0.54 -2.80
C TYR A 14 -4.79 0.61 -3.35
N THR A 15 -4.19 1.78 -3.47
CA THR A 15 -4.89 2.98 -3.90
C THR A 15 -3.94 3.85 -4.70
N LEU A 16 -4.46 4.42 -5.78
CA LEU A 16 -3.73 5.27 -6.71
C LEU A 16 -4.70 6.22 -7.41
N GLU A 17 -4.16 7.26 -8.02
CA GLU A 17 -4.89 8.14 -8.91
C GLU A 17 -4.65 7.72 -10.36
N LEU A 18 -5.72 7.64 -11.13
CA LEU A 18 -5.72 7.31 -12.56
C LEU A 18 -6.28 8.46 -13.38
N THR A 19 -5.79 8.62 -14.61
CA THR A 19 -6.42 9.55 -15.57
C THR A 19 -7.79 9.04 -16.00
N PRO A 20 -8.68 9.91 -16.52
CA PRO A 20 -9.96 9.48 -17.06
C PRO A 20 -9.81 8.36 -18.12
N GLU A 21 -8.82 8.46 -19.02
CA GLU A 21 -8.61 7.43 -20.04
C GLU A 21 -8.19 6.08 -19.44
N GLN A 22 -7.38 6.10 -18.37
CA GLN A 22 -6.98 4.89 -17.66
C GLN A 22 -8.16 4.26 -16.90
N MET A 23 -9.07 5.08 -16.36
CA MET A 23 -10.29 4.62 -15.69
C MET A 23 -11.24 3.94 -16.67
N ASP A 24 -11.46 4.55 -17.84
CA ASP A 24 -12.30 3.97 -18.90
C ASP A 24 -11.69 2.66 -19.40
N LYS A 25 -10.38 2.63 -19.68
CA LYS A 25 -9.66 1.42 -20.10
C LYS A 25 -9.77 0.28 -19.07
N LEU A 26 -9.69 0.60 -17.78
CA LEU A 26 -9.83 -0.39 -16.72
C LEU A 26 -11.27 -0.92 -16.64
N GLN A 27 -12.26 -0.05 -16.78
CA GLN A 27 -13.66 -0.45 -16.83
C GLN A 27 -13.92 -1.39 -18.02
N ASP A 28 -13.49 -1.00 -19.22
CA ASP A 28 -13.62 -1.82 -20.44
C ASP A 28 -12.95 -3.18 -20.29
N LEU A 29 -11.75 -3.23 -19.68
CA LEU A 29 -11.03 -4.48 -19.45
C LEU A 29 -11.81 -5.43 -18.51
N ILE A 30 -12.42 -4.90 -17.45
CA ILE A 30 -13.26 -5.69 -16.54
C ILE A 30 -14.52 -6.19 -17.26
N GLU A 31 -15.18 -5.32 -18.03
CA GLU A 31 -16.42 -5.64 -18.75
C GLU A 31 -16.20 -6.58 -19.95
N SER A 32 -15.00 -6.58 -20.53
CA SER A 32 -14.61 -7.49 -21.63
C SER A 32 -14.69 -8.98 -21.23
N GLY A 33 -14.70 -9.29 -19.93
CA GLY A 33 -14.67 -10.66 -19.41
C GLY A 33 -13.30 -11.33 -19.45
N GLN A 34 -12.26 -10.66 -19.96
CA GLN A 34 -10.89 -11.21 -20.00
C GLN A 34 -10.32 -11.48 -18.60
N LEU A 35 -10.79 -10.74 -17.59
CA LEU A 35 -10.36 -10.87 -16.19
C LEU A 35 -11.21 -11.84 -15.37
N GLY A 36 -12.03 -12.67 -16.03
CA GLY A 36 -12.95 -13.60 -15.39
C GLY A 36 -14.27 -12.96 -14.96
N GLN A 37 -14.92 -13.55 -13.95
CA GLN A 37 -16.25 -13.09 -13.51
C GLN A 37 -16.15 -11.95 -12.51
N TRP A 38 -16.76 -10.82 -12.88
CA TRP A 38 -16.90 -9.63 -12.04
C TRP A 38 -18.37 -9.27 -11.89
N ASN A 39 -18.78 -8.98 -10.66
CA ASN A 39 -20.13 -8.57 -10.33
C ASN A 39 -20.13 -7.06 -10.02
N PRO A 40 -20.88 -6.24 -10.78
CA PRO A 40 -21.02 -4.83 -10.45
C PRO A 40 -21.79 -4.66 -9.14
N TYR A 41 -21.46 -3.62 -8.39
CA TYR A 41 -22.21 -3.20 -7.21
C TYR A 41 -22.21 -1.68 -7.08
N THR A 42 -23.08 -1.15 -6.23
CA THR A 42 -23.24 0.31 -6.09
C THR A 42 -22.39 0.85 -4.95
N VAL A 43 -21.62 1.89 -5.24
CA VAL A 43 -20.91 2.70 -4.25
C VAL A 43 -21.25 4.17 -4.49
N ASN A 44 -21.48 4.92 -3.42
CA ASN A 44 -21.75 6.35 -3.56
C ASN A 44 -20.54 7.08 -4.16
N TYR A 45 -20.79 7.96 -5.13
CA TYR A 45 -19.79 8.78 -5.82
C TYR A 45 -18.74 7.98 -6.63
N SER A 46 -18.96 6.68 -6.87
CA SER A 46 -18.13 5.90 -7.80
C SER A 46 -18.53 6.14 -9.26
N LEU A 47 -17.55 6.06 -10.16
CA LEU A 47 -17.79 5.85 -11.59
C LEU A 47 -18.19 4.39 -11.84
N PHE A 48 -17.44 3.47 -11.27
CA PHE A 48 -17.71 2.04 -11.33
C PHE A 48 -17.26 1.35 -10.04
N ALA A 49 -17.89 0.23 -9.73
CA ALA A 49 -17.46 -0.65 -8.65
C ALA A 49 -17.77 -2.11 -9.02
N TYR A 50 -16.74 -2.94 -9.00
CA TYR A 50 -16.83 -4.35 -9.35
C TYR A 50 -16.21 -5.23 -8.28
N LYS A 51 -16.81 -6.40 -8.09
CA LYS A 51 -16.38 -7.42 -7.14
C LYS A 51 -16.10 -8.72 -7.86
N ALA A 52 -14.92 -9.29 -7.64
CA ALA A 52 -14.50 -10.61 -8.09
C ALA A 52 -14.13 -11.50 -6.90
N GLU A 53 -13.72 -12.75 -7.16
CA GLU A 53 -13.36 -13.67 -6.09
C GLU A 53 -12.15 -13.14 -5.30
N LYS A 54 -12.42 -12.72 -4.04
CA LYS A 54 -11.44 -12.16 -3.09
C LYS A 54 -10.78 -10.85 -3.55
N LEU A 55 -11.44 -10.09 -4.43
CA LEU A 55 -10.97 -8.80 -4.94
C LEU A 55 -12.15 -7.85 -5.19
N ASN A 56 -12.02 -6.58 -4.82
CA ASN A 56 -12.96 -5.52 -5.16
C ASN A 56 -12.19 -4.33 -5.72
N VAL A 57 -12.76 -3.68 -6.73
CA VAL A 57 -12.20 -2.51 -7.40
C VAL A 57 -13.26 -1.43 -7.43
N VAL A 58 -12.92 -0.23 -6.96
CA VAL A 58 -13.81 0.94 -6.94
C VAL A 58 -13.08 2.13 -7.55
N GLY A 59 -13.61 2.62 -8.66
CA GLY A 59 -13.15 3.86 -9.28
C GLY A 59 -14.05 5.03 -8.89
N TYR A 60 -13.48 6.10 -8.34
CA TYR A 60 -14.22 7.31 -7.95
C TYR A 60 -14.15 8.40 -9.02
N LYS A 61 -15.16 9.27 -9.04
CA LYS A 61 -15.21 10.44 -9.94
C LYS A 61 -14.03 11.42 -9.75
N SER A 62 -13.35 11.35 -8.61
CA SER A 62 -12.16 12.15 -8.33
C SER A 62 -10.89 11.63 -9.02
N GLY A 63 -10.95 10.51 -9.75
CA GLY A 63 -9.77 9.83 -10.30
C GLY A 63 -9.12 8.82 -9.34
N LYS A 64 -9.61 8.73 -8.10
CA LYS A 64 -9.09 7.77 -7.12
C LYS A 64 -9.57 6.36 -7.43
N LEU A 65 -8.65 5.42 -7.55
CA LEU A 65 -8.91 3.99 -7.67
C LEU A 65 -8.56 3.29 -6.35
N VAL A 66 -9.49 2.48 -5.83
CA VAL A 66 -9.30 1.66 -4.63
C VAL A 66 -9.45 0.19 -4.99
N ILE A 67 -8.41 -0.59 -4.70
CA ILE A 67 -8.38 -2.04 -4.89
C ILE A 67 -8.25 -2.69 -3.52
N SER A 68 -9.13 -3.63 -3.19
CA SER A 68 -9.16 -4.28 -1.87
C SER A 68 -9.44 -5.77 -1.98
N GLY A 69 -8.77 -6.58 -1.16
CA GLY A 69 -8.94 -8.03 -1.16
C GLY A 69 -7.63 -8.79 -0.99
N LYS A 70 -7.71 -10.11 -0.93
CA LYS A 70 -6.53 -10.98 -0.75
C LYS A 70 -5.68 -11.09 -2.02
N ARG A 71 -6.24 -10.72 -3.17
CA ARG A 71 -5.58 -10.78 -4.50
C ARG A 71 -5.15 -9.41 -5.02
N THR A 72 -5.14 -8.38 -4.17
CA THR A 72 -4.81 -7.01 -4.58
C THR A 72 -3.43 -6.92 -5.21
N GLU A 73 -2.41 -7.49 -4.57
CA GLU A 73 -1.02 -7.45 -5.05
C GLU A 73 -0.86 -8.11 -6.42
N GLU A 74 -1.42 -9.31 -6.60
CA GLU A 74 -1.43 -10.04 -7.88
C GLU A 74 -2.12 -9.21 -8.98
N PHE A 75 -3.28 -8.64 -8.69
CA PHE A 75 -4.02 -7.84 -9.67
C PHE A 75 -3.25 -6.57 -10.07
N VAL A 76 -2.59 -5.91 -9.11
CA VAL A 76 -1.81 -4.71 -9.41
C VAL A 76 -0.65 -5.06 -10.33
N GLN A 77 0.17 -6.06 -9.96
CA GLN A 77 1.38 -6.42 -10.70
C GLN A 77 1.10 -7.07 -12.06
N MET A 78 0.04 -7.88 -12.17
CA MET A 78 -0.23 -8.66 -13.40
C MET A 78 -1.21 -7.99 -14.36
N THR A 79 -2.01 -7.04 -13.88
CA THR A 79 -3.05 -6.41 -14.70
C THR A 79 -2.92 -4.90 -14.71
N LEU A 80 -2.98 -4.27 -13.53
CA LEU A 80 -3.05 -2.80 -13.45
C LEU A 80 -1.78 -2.15 -14.01
N GLU A 81 -0.61 -2.58 -13.56
CA GLU A 81 0.67 -2.04 -13.98
C GLU A 81 0.96 -2.27 -15.48
N PRO A 82 0.86 -3.50 -16.01
CA PRO A 82 1.18 -3.75 -17.42
C PRO A 82 0.13 -3.25 -18.40
N GLN A 83 -1.16 -3.24 -18.04
CA GLN A 83 -2.24 -2.96 -18.99
C GLN A 83 -2.84 -1.56 -18.84
N ILE A 84 -2.77 -0.95 -17.65
CA ILE A 84 -3.45 0.33 -17.37
C ILE A 84 -2.45 1.47 -17.14
N THR A 85 -1.56 1.36 -16.15
CA THR A 85 -0.64 2.46 -15.80
C THR A 85 0.61 2.49 -16.68
N GLY A 86 1.11 1.33 -17.11
CA GLY A 86 2.39 1.21 -17.81
C GLY A 86 3.60 1.49 -16.92
N GLU A 87 3.40 1.61 -15.61
CA GLU A 87 4.40 1.94 -14.61
C GLU A 87 4.38 0.92 -13.49
N VAL A 88 5.57 0.47 -13.09
CA VAL A 88 5.75 -0.50 -12.02
C VAL A 88 5.93 0.26 -10.70
N ARG A 89 4.86 0.38 -9.90
CA ARG A 89 4.79 1.21 -8.69
C ARG A 89 4.76 0.39 -7.40
N LEU A 90 4.17 -0.81 -7.40
CA LEU A 90 3.96 -1.64 -6.21
C LEU A 90 5.13 -2.59 -5.94
N GLY A 91 5.86 -2.36 -4.83
CA GLY A 91 6.96 -3.21 -4.38
C GLY A 91 8.33 -2.82 -4.94
N TYR A 92 8.40 -1.71 -5.65
CA TYR A 92 9.62 -1.16 -6.26
C TYR A 92 10.02 0.14 -5.58
N ASP A 93 9.78 0.26 -4.27
CA ASP A 93 10.11 1.46 -3.49
C ASP A 93 11.60 1.81 -3.64
N GLU A 94 12.51 0.82 -3.70
CA GLU A 94 13.94 1.03 -3.95
C GLU A 94 14.27 1.59 -5.34
N VAL A 95 13.47 1.27 -6.35
CA VAL A 95 13.70 1.70 -7.74
C VAL A 95 13.04 3.06 -7.99
N ASN A 96 11.87 3.29 -7.40
CA ASN A 96 11.06 4.50 -7.59
C ASN A 96 11.47 5.63 -6.64
N HIS A 97 12.01 5.30 -5.47
CA HIS A 97 12.48 6.24 -4.46
C HIS A 97 13.88 5.87 -3.96
N PRO A 98 14.91 5.90 -4.83
CA PRO A 98 16.27 5.59 -4.43
C PRO A 98 16.74 6.48 -3.26
N GLU A 99 16.24 7.72 -3.17
CA GLU A 99 16.55 8.68 -2.11
C GLU A 99 16.14 8.20 -0.71
N TRP A 100 15.17 7.30 -0.58
CA TRP A 100 14.78 6.72 0.72
C TRP A 100 15.82 5.73 1.26
N PHE A 101 16.74 5.28 0.42
CA PHE A 101 17.79 4.33 0.77
C PHE A 101 19.18 4.98 0.81
N GLU A 102 19.24 6.30 0.62
CA GLU A 102 20.44 7.10 0.87
C GLU A 102 20.53 7.47 2.35
N LEU A 103 21.72 7.88 2.80
CA LEU A 103 21.93 8.30 4.19
C LEU A 103 21.13 9.57 4.48
N HIS A 104 20.12 9.48 5.35
CA HIS A 104 19.29 10.62 5.71
C HIS A 104 18.93 10.62 7.21
N ALA A 105 18.57 11.80 7.71
CA ALA A 105 18.14 12.00 9.08
C ALA A 105 16.62 12.24 9.11
N GLY A 106 15.92 11.55 9.99
CA GLY A 106 14.50 11.78 10.30
C GLY A 106 14.32 12.05 11.79
N CYS A 107 13.52 13.06 12.13
CA CYS A 107 13.20 13.37 13.53
C CYS A 107 11.68 13.37 13.76
N ASP A 108 11.24 12.92 14.93
CA ASP A 108 9.82 12.84 15.33
C ASP A 108 9.68 13.06 16.86
N GLU A 109 8.48 13.39 17.31
CA GLU A 109 8.16 13.62 18.72
C GLU A 109 6.98 12.78 19.26
N SER A 110 7.07 12.41 20.53
CA SER A 110 6.02 11.72 21.28
C SER A 110 5.74 12.44 22.60
N GLY A 111 4.47 12.46 23.03
CA GLY A 111 4.04 13.09 24.29
C GLY A 111 3.32 14.43 24.14
N LYS A 112 3.14 14.96 22.92
CA LYS A 112 2.48 16.26 22.70
C LYS A 112 1.01 16.30 23.16
N GLY A 113 0.32 15.16 23.09
CA GLY A 113 -1.09 15.03 23.48
C GLY A 113 -1.31 14.52 24.90
N ASP A 114 -0.25 14.16 25.61
CA ASP A 114 -0.35 13.55 26.93
C ASP A 114 -0.44 14.62 28.01
N VAL A 115 -1.36 14.43 28.96
CA VAL A 115 -1.54 15.33 30.12
C VAL A 115 -0.40 15.16 31.13
N PHE A 116 0.21 13.97 31.15
CA PHE A 116 1.30 13.62 32.05
C PHE A 116 2.50 13.10 31.27
N GLY A 117 3.70 13.44 31.73
CA GLY A 117 4.95 12.99 31.14
C GLY A 117 5.65 14.07 30.31
N PRO A 118 6.90 13.82 29.92
CA PRO A 118 7.67 14.75 29.10
C PRO A 118 7.28 14.63 27.62
N LEU A 119 7.47 15.72 26.88
CA LEU A 119 7.57 15.68 25.42
C LEU A 119 8.98 15.18 25.06
N ILE A 120 9.06 14.09 24.32
CA ILE A 120 10.32 13.48 23.87
C ILE A 120 10.42 13.66 22.35
N ALA A 121 11.53 14.24 21.89
CA ALA A 121 11.89 14.25 20.49
C ALA A 121 13.08 13.33 20.26
N ALA A 122 13.06 12.56 19.17
CA ALA A 122 14.14 11.68 18.76
C ALA A 122 14.53 12.00 17.31
N CYS A 123 15.82 11.88 17.00
CA CYS A 123 16.29 11.95 15.63
C CYS A 123 17.18 10.74 15.34
N VAL A 124 16.95 10.13 14.19
CA VAL A 124 17.64 8.92 13.73
C VAL A 124 18.27 9.22 12.39
N ILE A 125 19.54 8.86 12.23
CA ILE A 125 20.23 8.83 10.95
C ILE A 125 20.23 7.38 10.48
N ALA A 126 19.72 7.13 9.28
CA ALA A 126 19.58 5.79 8.73
C ALA A 126 20.25 5.71 7.36
N ASP A 127 20.95 4.62 7.11
CA ASP A 127 21.40 4.22 5.78
C ASP A 127 20.41 3.24 5.14
N GLY A 128 20.64 2.90 3.87
CA GLY A 128 19.74 2.02 3.12
C GLY A 128 19.62 0.60 3.70
N ASP A 129 20.65 0.08 4.37
CA ASP A 129 20.60 -1.26 4.95
C ASP A 129 19.69 -1.28 6.18
N MET A 130 19.79 -0.26 7.04
CA MET A 130 18.88 -0.06 8.16
C MET A 130 17.43 0.08 7.68
N VAL A 131 17.18 0.89 6.65
CA VAL A 131 15.84 1.08 6.09
C VAL A 131 15.26 -0.24 5.54
N ARG A 132 16.06 -1.03 4.81
CA ARG A 132 15.66 -2.35 4.32
C ARG A 132 15.30 -3.32 5.45
N GLU A 133 16.06 -3.33 6.54
CA GLU A 133 15.75 -4.16 7.71
C GLU A 133 14.46 -3.72 8.41
N TRP A 134 14.24 -2.42 8.55
CA TRP A 134 13.02 -1.88 9.16
C TRP A 134 11.77 -2.17 8.34
N LEU A 135 11.86 -2.07 7.01
CA LEU A 135 10.78 -2.46 6.10
C LEU A 135 10.43 -3.95 6.26
N LYS A 136 11.44 -4.84 6.33
CA LYS A 136 11.24 -6.27 6.59
C LYS A 136 10.61 -6.52 7.97
N ALA A 137 11.01 -5.77 8.99
CA ALA A 137 10.42 -5.84 10.33
C ALA A 137 9.00 -5.24 10.41
N GLY A 138 8.51 -4.61 9.33
CA GLY A 138 7.19 -4.00 9.22
C GLY A 138 7.07 -2.72 10.04
N ILE A 139 8.16 -1.99 10.23
CA ILE A 139 8.21 -0.68 10.89
C ILE A 139 7.79 0.37 9.85
N ALA A 140 6.49 0.70 9.81
CA ALA A 140 5.95 1.67 8.85
C ALA A 140 4.87 2.60 9.46
N ASP A 141 4.13 2.13 10.46
CA ASP A 141 3.10 2.91 11.13
C ASP A 141 3.24 2.72 12.63
N SER A 142 4.02 3.59 13.27
CA SER A 142 4.29 3.57 14.72
C SER A 142 2.99 3.55 15.54
N LYS A 143 1.90 4.11 15.00
CA LYS A 143 0.56 4.13 15.62
C LYS A 143 -0.12 2.76 15.67
N LYS A 144 0.36 1.78 14.91
CA LYS A 144 -0.12 0.39 14.90
C LYS A 144 0.83 -0.58 15.60
N ILE A 145 1.96 -0.09 16.12
CA ILE A 145 2.92 -0.89 16.87
C ILE A 145 2.53 -0.85 18.34
N THR A 146 2.39 -2.02 18.97
CA THR A 146 2.10 -2.11 20.41
C THR A 146 3.35 -1.86 21.23
N ASP A 147 3.21 -1.33 22.46
CA ASP A 147 4.34 -1.04 23.36
C ASP A 147 5.28 -2.24 23.55
N SER A 148 4.71 -3.44 23.70
CA SER A 148 5.47 -4.70 23.83
C SER A 148 6.32 -5.02 22.59
N LYS A 149 5.93 -4.51 21.42
CA LYS A 149 6.66 -4.66 20.17
C LYS A 149 7.70 -3.55 20.03
N ILE A 150 7.42 -2.32 20.46
CA ILE A 150 8.40 -1.22 20.51
C ILE A 150 9.64 -1.62 21.34
N LEU A 151 9.44 -2.24 22.50
CA LEU A 151 10.55 -2.67 23.37
C LEU A 151 11.41 -3.82 22.83
N LYS A 152 10.96 -4.50 21.76
CA LYS A 152 11.65 -5.65 21.15
C LYS A 152 12.30 -5.34 19.80
N LEU A 153 11.99 -4.18 19.23
CA LEU A 153 12.63 -3.64 18.04
C LEU A 153 13.95 -2.99 18.44
#